data_AF-A0A7K2PE67-F1
#
_entry.id   AF-A0A7K2PE67-F1
#
_cell.length_a   1.000
_cell.length_b   1.000
_cell.length_c   1.000
_cell.angle_alpha   90.00
_cell.angle_beta   90.00
_cell.angle_gamma   90.00
#
_symmetry.space_group_name_H-M   'P 1'
#
loop_
_entity.id
_entity.type
_entity.pdbx_description
1 polymer ?
#
loop_
_entity_poly.entity_id
_entity_poly.type
_entity_poly.pdbx_seq_one_letter_code
_entity_poly.pdbx_strand_id
1 'polypeptide(L)'
;MGGSLAVAAALVAGTTALATAPASAQAASSAPAQAKRAAWDGNIYLYYSASANSSWSKYYGWVDDFAGHTFAAGGEGHGLRVKNNVNRAWNNDATHAARIYYNENQNASGSAPYDDFYPGNARQLNDGVRNNNASLSWWYVG
;
A
#
# COMPACT_ATOMS: atom_id res chain seq x y z
N MET A 1 29.46 -39.41 36.00
CA MET A 1 28.77 -39.95 37.18
C MET A 1 27.28 -39.77 36.87
N GLY A 2 26.54 -40.82 36.46
CA GLY A 2 26.06 -41.88 37.35
C GLY A 2 25.05 -41.23 38.30
N GLY A 3 23.76 -41.55 38.36
CA GLY A 3 22.98 -42.73 38.03
C GLY A 3 21.67 -42.56 38.80
N SER A 4 20.57 -43.05 38.24
CA SER A 4 19.21 -42.90 38.77
C SER A 4 18.93 -43.73 40.05
N LEU A 5 17.70 -43.54 40.58
CA LEU A 5 16.91 -44.43 41.48
C LEU A 5 17.00 -44.07 42.98
N ALA A 6 15.94 -44.08 43.79
CA ALA A 6 14.51 -44.40 43.68
C ALA A 6 13.82 -43.80 44.96
N VAL A 7 12.51 -43.81 45.20
CA VAL A 7 11.69 -44.95 45.68
C VAL A 7 10.32 -44.38 46.15
N ALA A 8 9.23 -45.09 45.79
CA ALA A 8 7.92 -45.25 46.46
C ALA A 8 7.08 -44.02 46.86
N ALA A 9 5.76 -44.08 47.06
CA ALA A 9 4.61 -44.91 46.67
C ALA A 9 3.43 -44.28 47.43
N ALA A 10 2.24 -44.15 46.82
CA ALA A 10 0.95 -44.33 47.50
C ALA A 10 -0.20 -43.95 46.55
N LEU A 11 -1.07 -44.93 46.28
CA LEU A 11 -2.40 -44.74 45.70
C LEU A 11 -3.34 -44.13 46.75
N VAL A 12 -4.16 -43.15 46.38
CA VAL A 12 -5.54 -43.02 46.89
C VAL A 12 -6.45 -42.55 45.75
N ALA A 13 -7.55 -43.27 45.62
CA ALA A 13 -8.62 -43.10 44.64
C ALA A 13 -9.38 -41.77 44.79
N GLY A 14 -9.89 -41.27 43.67
CA GLY A 14 -10.83 -40.15 43.65
C GLY A 14 -11.48 -40.03 42.28
N THR A 15 -12.53 -40.82 42.04
CA THR A 15 -13.41 -40.68 40.88
C THR A 15 -14.25 -39.41 41.03
N THR A 16 -14.04 -38.42 40.15
CA THR A 16 -15.06 -37.42 39.83
C THR A 16 -15.12 -37.27 38.32
N ALA A 17 -16.13 -37.93 37.74
CA ALA A 17 -16.55 -37.68 36.37
C ALA A 17 -17.10 -36.25 36.29
N LEU A 18 -16.37 -35.36 35.62
CA LEU A 18 -16.86 -34.05 35.21
C LEU A 18 -17.06 -34.09 33.70
N ALA A 19 -18.33 -34.02 33.32
CA ALA A 19 -18.83 -34.07 31.96
C ALA A 19 -18.10 -33.07 31.04
N THR A 20 -17.52 -33.58 29.97
CA THR A 20 -17.01 -32.80 28.85
C THR A 20 -18.20 -32.27 28.03
N ALA A 21 -18.69 -31.08 28.38
CA ALA A 21 -19.55 -30.33 27.48
C ALA A 21 -18.71 -29.81 26.29
N PRO A 22 -19.15 -29.97 25.03
CA PRO A 22 -18.44 -29.37 23.90
C PRO A 22 -18.60 -27.85 23.97
N ALA A 23 -17.47 -27.15 24.16
CA ALA A 23 -17.41 -25.72 23.94
C ALA A 23 -17.63 -25.47 22.44
N SER A 24 -18.85 -25.06 22.09
CA SER A 24 -19.17 -24.57 20.75
C SER A 24 -18.29 -23.36 20.48
N ALA A 25 -17.25 -23.56 19.65
CA ALA A 25 -16.47 -22.48 19.08
C ALA A 25 -17.40 -21.63 18.22
N GLN A 26 -17.91 -20.55 18.80
CA GLN A 26 -18.64 -19.53 18.07
C GLN A 26 -17.65 -18.92 17.08
N ALA A 27 -17.72 -19.33 15.82
CA ALA A 27 -16.99 -18.69 14.75
C ALA A 27 -17.40 -17.21 14.74
N ALA A 28 -16.50 -16.34 15.21
CA ALA A 28 -16.64 -14.91 15.03
C ALA A 28 -16.60 -14.67 13.52
N SER A 29 -17.77 -14.49 12.92
CA SER A 29 -17.93 -13.99 11.57
C SER A 29 -17.24 -12.62 11.55
N SER A 30 -16.05 -12.57 10.96
CA SER A 30 -15.41 -11.33 10.56
C SER A 30 -16.36 -10.69 9.56
N ALA A 31 -17.11 -9.68 10.01
CA ALA A 31 -17.84 -8.82 9.09
C ALA A 31 -16.82 -8.33 8.05
N PRO A 32 -17.14 -8.35 6.75
CA PRO A 32 -16.27 -7.73 5.76
C PRO A 32 -16.04 -6.30 6.24
N ALA A 33 -14.77 -5.90 6.38
CA ALA A 33 -14.46 -4.50 6.59
C ALA A 33 -15.14 -3.76 5.44
N GLN A 34 -16.22 -3.03 5.74
CA GLN A 34 -16.81 -2.12 4.78
C GLN A 34 -15.65 -1.19 4.43
N ALA A 35 -15.10 -1.35 3.22
CA ALA A 35 -14.15 -0.41 2.68
C ALA A 35 -14.88 0.92 2.74
N LYS A 36 -14.53 1.73 3.75
CA LYS A 36 -15.04 3.09 3.90
C LYS A 36 -14.80 3.68 2.52
N ARG A 37 -15.87 4.02 1.78
CA ARG A 37 -15.70 4.65 0.46
C ARG A 37 -14.65 5.72 0.65
N ALA A 38 -13.52 5.58 -0.05
CA ALA A 38 -12.44 6.53 0.10
C ALA A 38 -13.07 7.92 -0.04
N ALA A 39 -12.73 8.83 0.86
CA ALA A 39 -13.13 10.22 0.68
C ALA A 39 -12.36 10.69 -0.57
N TRP A 40 -12.99 10.49 -1.73
CA TRP A 40 -12.42 10.84 -3.03
C TRP A 40 -12.14 12.34 -3.01
N ASP A 41 -10.90 12.71 -3.25
CA ASP A 41 -10.48 14.12 -3.29
C ASP A 41 -10.07 14.56 -4.70
N GLY A 42 -10.10 13.62 -5.66
CA GLY A 42 -9.80 13.86 -7.07
C GLY A 42 -8.32 13.94 -7.40
N ASN A 43 -7.42 13.52 -6.49
CA ASN A 43 -5.99 13.63 -6.71
C ASN A 43 -5.32 12.27 -6.90
N ILE A 44 -4.20 12.28 -7.63
CA ILE A 44 -3.20 11.22 -7.53
C ILE A 44 -2.12 11.63 -6.54
N TYR A 45 -1.80 10.72 -5.62
CA TYR A 45 -0.72 10.86 -4.65
C TYR A 45 0.51 10.12 -5.17
N LEU A 46 1.64 10.82 -5.25
CA LEU A 46 2.93 10.26 -5.64
C LEU A 46 3.84 10.20 -4.41
N TYR A 47 4.36 9.01 -4.10
CA TYR A 47 5.13 8.71 -2.90
C TYR A 47 6.60 8.45 -3.26
N TYR A 48 7.51 9.01 -2.45
CA TYR A 48 8.95 8.83 -2.60
C TYR A 48 9.41 7.38 -2.36
N SER A 49 8.84 6.70 -1.36
CA SER A 49 9.23 5.33 -1.01
C SER A 49 8.02 4.45 -0.68
N ALA A 50 8.28 3.16 -0.42
CA ALA A 50 7.27 2.21 0.02
C ALA A 50 7.02 2.26 1.55
N SER A 51 7.80 3.07 2.28
CA SER A 51 7.72 3.14 3.74
C SER A 51 6.43 3.80 4.21
N ALA A 52 6.05 3.51 5.46
CA ALA A 52 4.89 4.14 6.09
C ALA A 52 5.11 5.65 6.37
N ASN A 53 6.38 6.09 6.48
CA ASN A 53 6.76 7.48 6.69
C ASN A 53 7.20 8.18 5.39
N SER A 54 6.88 7.63 4.21
CA SER A 54 7.20 8.26 2.93
C SER A 54 6.54 9.63 2.80
N SER A 55 7.34 10.62 2.39
CA SER A 55 6.83 11.88 1.88
C SER A 55 6.06 11.67 0.58
N TRP A 56 5.17 12.60 0.26
CA TRP A 56 4.32 12.56 -0.92
C TRP A 56 3.96 13.97 -1.40
N SER A 57 3.57 14.04 -2.67
CA SER A 57 2.88 15.20 -3.26
C SER A 57 1.66 14.71 -4.03
N LYS A 58 0.62 15.54 -4.06
CA LYS A 58 -0.63 15.24 -4.76
C LYS A 58 -0.82 16.16 -5.95
N TYR A 59 -1.47 15.64 -6.97
CA TYR A 59 -1.70 16.34 -8.23
C TYR A 59 -3.14 16.19 -8.68
N TYR A 60 -3.67 17.29 -9.21
CA TYR A 60 -4.92 17.36 -9.95
C TYR A 60 -4.60 17.91 -11.35
N GLY A 61 -5.03 17.20 -12.39
CA GLY A 61 -4.73 17.61 -13.77
C GLY A 61 -3.33 17.23 -14.25
N TRP A 62 -3.02 17.70 -15.46
CA TRP A 62 -1.84 17.29 -16.21
C TRP A 62 -0.59 17.99 -15.67
N VAL A 63 0.55 17.30 -15.73
CA VAL A 63 1.85 17.87 -15.42
C VAL A 63 2.80 17.50 -16.54
N ASP A 64 3.30 18.51 -17.25
CA ASP A 64 4.18 18.32 -18.40
C ASP A 64 5.60 17.95 -17.99
N ASP A 65 6.09 18.54 -16.91
CA ASP A 65 7.37 18.17 -16.32
C ASP A 65 7.32 18.34 -14.79
N PHE A 66 7.73 17.30 -14.06
CA PHE A 66 7.94 17.36 -12.62
C PHE A 66 9.20 18.15 -12.22
N ALA A 67 9.94 18.76 -13.16
CA ALA A 67 11.02 19.68 -12.84
C ALA A 67 10.53 20.83 -11.96
N GLY A 68 11.21 21.04 -10.83
CA GLY A 68 10.81 22.04 -9.83
C GLY A 68 9.77 21.56 -8.82
N HIS A 69 9.14 20.41 -9.04
CA HIS A 69 8.25 19.80 -8.06
C HIS A 69 9.02 18.98 -7.03
N THR A 70 8.65 19.13 -5.76
CA THR A 70 9.23 18.39 -4.64
C THR A 70 8.17 17.65 -3.84
N PHE A 71 8.56 16.59 -3.13
CA PHE A 71 7.67 15.93 -2.18
C PHE A 71 7.39 16.87 -1.00
N ALA A 72 6.12 17.28 -0.86
CA ALA A 72 5.72 18.39 0.01
C ALA A 72 5.33 17.93 1.43
N ALA A 73 4.79 16.73 1.59
CA ALA A 73 4.45 16.20 2.91
C ALA A 73 5.73 15.95 3.74
N GLY A 74 5.64 15.99 5.07
CA GLY A 74 6.76 15.57 5.91
C GLY A 74 7.11 14.09 5.72
N GLY A 75 8.30 13.68 6.18
CA GLY A 75 8.73 12.28 6.16
C GLY A 75 9.93 12.01 5.25
N GLU A 76 10.15 10.72 4.95
CA GLU A 76 11.26 10.25 4.12
C GLU A 76 11.13 10.82 2.70
N GLY A 77 12.18 11.51 2.24
CA GLY A 77 12.22 12.12 0.91
C GLY A 77 11.56 13.50 0.81
N HIS A 78 11.17 14.11 1.94
CA HIS A 78 10.68 15.49 1.95
C HIS A 78 11.69 16.46 1.31
N GLY A 79 11.21 17.35 0.45
CA GLY A 79 12.04 18.31 -0.28
C GLY A 79 12.84 17.73 -1.45
N LEU A 80 12.85 16.40 -1.63
CA LEU A 80 13.44 15.78 -2.83
C LEU A 80 12.53 16.00 -4.03
N ARG A 81 13.13 16.00 -5.22
CA ARG A 81 12.42 16.18 -6.49
C ARG A 81 11.46 15.01 -6.74
N VAL A 82 10.25 15.31 -7.20
CA VAL A 82 9.30 14.26 -7.61
C VAL A 82 9.76 13.57 -8.89
N LYS A 83 10.37 14.31 -9.81
CA LYS A 83 11.00 13.75 -11.02
C LYS A 83 12.07 12.70 -10.63
N ASN A 84 12.03 11.55 -11.30
CA ASN A 84 12.93 10.42 -11.13
C ASN A 84 12.98 9.82 -9.71
N ASN A 85 11.96 10.04 -8.88
CA ASN A 85 11.99 9.53 -7.49
C ASN A 85 10.61 9.03 -7.01
N VAL A 86 9.64 8.82 -7.91
CA VAL A 86 8.36 8.23 -7.51
C VAL A 86 8.47 6.72 -7.46
N ASN A 87 8.15 6.18 -6.28
CA ASN A 87 8.15 4.75 -6.02
C ASN A 87 6.75 4.14 -6.11
N ARG A 88 5.77 4.76 -5.45
CA ARG A 88 4.38 4.32 -5.38
C ARG A 88 3.44 5.46 -5.77
N ALA A 89 2.28 5.12 -6.30
CA ALA A 89 1.18 6.06 -6.42
C ALA A 89 -0.14 5.49 -5.88
N TRP A 90 -1.03 6.41 -5.51
CA TRP A 90 -2.43 6.12 -5.18
C TRP A 90 -3.33 7.11 -5.90
N ASN A 91 -4.20 6.60 -6.77
CA ASN A 91 -5.24 7.40 -7.40
C ASN A 91 -6.48 7.46 -6.50
N ASN A 92 -6.69 8.63 -5.88
CA ASN A 92 -7.86 8.94 -5.04
C ASN A 92 -8.92 9.75 -5.81
N ASP A 93 -9.04 9.51 -7.12
CA ASP A 93 -10.15 9.97 -7.96
C ASP A 93 -11.14 8.83 -8.24
N ALA A 94 -12.41 9.18 -8.47
CA ALA A 94 -13.50 8.24 -8.67
C ALA A 94 -13.82 7.93 -10.15
N THR A 95 -13.40 8.78 -11.09
CA THR A 95 -13.86 8.74 -12.50
C THR A 95 -12.75 8.91 -13.53
N HIS A 96 -11.56 9.33 -13.15
CA HIS A 96 -10.41 9.52 -14.02
C HIS A 96 -9.29 8.55 -13.66
N ALA A 97 -8.65 8.04 -14.69
CA ALA A 97 -7.38 7.34 -14.56
C ALA A 97 -6.24 8.33 -14.79
N ALA A 98 -5.14 8.06 -14.10
CA ALA A 98 -3.90 8.81 -14.19
C ALA A 98 -2.81 7.94 -14.83
N ARG A 99 -2.00 8.53 -15.71
CA ARG A 99 -0.88 7.85 -16.37
C ARG A 99 0.39 8.61 -16.03
N ILE A 100 1.32 7.91 -15.42
CA ILE A 100 2.64 8.45 -15.08
C ILE A 100 3.60 8.02 -16.17
N TYR A 101 4.37 8.96 -16.71
CA TYR A 101 5.26 8.74 -17.85
C TYR A 101 6.73 8.78 -17.42
N TYR A 102 7.55 8.00 -18.13
CA TYR A 102 9.01 8.06 -18.03
C TYR A 102 9.57 9.40 -18.55
N ASN A 103 9.08 9.90 -19.70
CA ASN A 103 9.53 11.18 -20.26
C ASN A 103 8.62 12.35 -19.88
N GLU A 104 9.15 13.55 -20.11
CA GLU A 104 8.41 14.81 -20.08
C GLU A 104 7.34 14.87 -21.18
N ASN A 105 6.42 15.82 -21.06
CA ASN A 105 5.39 16.16 -22.04
C ASN A 105 4.56 14.93 -22.47
N GLN A 106 4.29 14.01 -21.54
CA GLN A 106 3.47 12.82 -21.76
C GLN A 106 3.94 11.98 -22.96
N ASN A 107 5.26 11.81 -23.10
CA ASN A 107 5.87 11.10 -24.22
C ASN A 107 5.61 11.74 -25.62
N ALA A 108 5.37 13.06 -25.71
CA ALA A 108 5.10 13.73 -26.99
C ALA A 108 6.21 13.53 -28.05
N SER A 109 7.46 13.26 -27.64
CA SER A 109 8.60 13.10 -28.55
C SER A 109 8.91 11.64 -28.94
N GLY A 110 8.14 10.64 -28.50
CA GLY A 110 8.41 9.24 -28.86
C GLY A 110 7.71 8.20 -27.98
N SER A 111 8.00 6.93 -28.19
CA SER A 111 7.47 5.86 -27.33
C SER A 111 8.40 5.61 -26.14
N ALA A 112 7.86 5.71 -24.92
CA ALA A 112 8.58 5.38 -23.70
C ALA A 112 7.62 4.73 -22.68
N PRO A 113 8.15 4.06 -21.64
CA PRO A 113 7.33 3.43 -20.62
C PRO A 113 6.38 4.43 -19.95
N TYR A 114 5.22 3.92 -19.55
CA TYR A 114 4.24 4.61 -18.74
C TYR A 114 3.57 3.62 -17.79
N ASP A 115 2.84 4.14 -16.80
CA ASP A 115 2.13 3.32 -15.84
C ASP A 115 0.77 3.90 -15.48
N ASP A 116 -0.26 3.05 -15.54
CA ASP A 116 -1.66 3.44 -15.41
C ASP A 116 -2.24 3.14 -14.02
N PHE A 117 -2.87 4.16 -13.46
CA PHE A 117 -3.54 4.12 -12.17
C PHE A 117 -5.02 4.45 -12.35
N TYR A 118 -5.85 3.40 -12.42
CA TYR A 118 -7.31 3.51 -12.43
C TYR A 118 -7.86 4.03 -11.09
N PRO A 119 -9.11 4.54 -11.06
CA PRO A 119 -9.78 4.97 -9.84
C PRO A 119 -9.59 3.99 -8.67
N GLY A 120 -9.06 4.47 -7.55
CA GLY A 120 -8.81 3.69 -6.34
C GLY A 120 -7.53 2.85 -6.32
N ASN A 121 -6.78 2.74 -7.42
CA ASN A 121 -5.56 1.95 -7.44
C ASN A 121 -4.48 2.57 -6.55
N ALA A 122 -3.94 1.76 -5.62
CA ALA A 122 -2.79 2.09 -4.79
C ALA A 122 -1.73 1.00 -4.92
N ARG A 123 -0.64 1.28 -5.62
CA ARG A 123 0.43 0.30 -5.85
C ARG A 123 1.76 0.95 -6.22
N GLN A 124 2.81 0.15 -6.11
CA GLN A 124 4.12 0.51 -6.65
C GLN A 124 4.04 0.72 -8.17
N LEU A 125 4.84 1.66 -8.68
CA LEU A 125 5.00 1.85 -10.11
C LEU A 125 5.71 0.63 -10.72
N ASN A 126 5.42 0.36 -12.00
CA ASN A 126 6.14 -0.65 -12.76
C ASN A 126 7.63 -0.28 -12.92
N ASP A 127 8.47 -1.27 -13.19
CA ASP A 127 9.92 -1.10 -13.22
C ASP A 127 10.42 -0.10 -14.28
N GLY A 128 9.65 0.12 -15.35
CA GLY A 128 10.02 1.05 -16.42
C GLY A 128 9.82 2.53 -16.07
N VAL A 129 9.00 2.85 -15.06
CA VAL A 129 8.66 4.23 -14.67
C VAL A 129 9.07 4.54 -13.24
N ARG A 130 9.14 3.54 -12.37
CA ARG A 130 9.57 3.69 -10.98
C ARG A 130 10.96 4.34 -10.90
N ASN A 131 11.06 5.41 -10.11
CA ASN A 131 12.27 6.24 -9.96
C ASN A 131 12.83 6.80 -11.28
N ASN A 132 12.01 6.85 -12.33
CA ASN A 132 12.39 7.40 -13.63
C ASN A 132 11.22 8.18 -14.25
N ASN A 133 10.28 8.63 -13.42
CA ASN A 133 9.09 9.36 -13.84
C ASN A 133 9.40 10.82 -14.15
N ALA A 134 8.71 11.41 -15.12
CA ALA A 134 8.90 12.82 -15.47
C ALA A 134 7.60 13.60 -15.70
N SER A 135 6.50 12.97 -16.10
CA SER A 135 5.23 13.69 -16.34
C SER A 135 4.00 12.87 -15.95
N LEU A 136 2.82 13.50 -16.01
CA LEU A 136 1.52 12.93 -15.66
C LEU A 136 0.43 13.43 -16.62
N SER A 137 -0.52 12.55 -16.95
CA SER A 137 -1.77 12.91 -17.63
C SER A 137 -2.97 12.25 -16.98
N TRP A 138 -4.14 12.73 -17.36
CA TRP A 138 -5.43 12.21 -16.91
C TRP A 138 -6.36 11.95 -18.10
N TRP A 139 -7.18 10.91 -18.01
CA TRP A 139 -8.31 10.70 -18.91
C TRP A 139 -9.50 10.14 -18.14
N TYR A 140 -10.68 10.47 -18.65
CA TYR A 140 -11.95 10.00 -18.10
C TYR A 140 -12.13 8.51 -18.42
N VAL A 141 -12.55 7.72 -17.43
CA VAL A 141 -12.79 6.26 -17.54
C VAL A 141 -14.19 5.84 -17.10
N GLY A 142 -15.04 6.80 -16.70
CA GLY A 142 -16.44 6.58 -16.32
C GLY A 142 -17.43 7.04 -17.37
#